data_AF-A0A3D0N8L7-F1
#
_entry.id   AF-A0A3D0N8L7-F1
#
_cell.length_a   1.000
_cell.length_b   1.000
_cell.length_c   1.000
_cell.angle_alpha   90.00
_cell.angle_beta   90.00
_cell.angle_gamma   90.00
#
_symmetry.space_group_name_H-M   'P 1'
#
loop_
_entity.id
_entity.type
_entity.pdbx_description
1 polymer ?
#
loop_
_entity_poly.entity_id
_entity_poly.type
_entity_poly.pdbx_seq_one_letter_code
_entity_poly.pdbx_strand_id
1 'polypeptide(L)'
;THGYFPLLHEDASIEAQIRQGIATHLRHFGRYPRGFWLPECAYRPRSNWAPPKMIQLPNGRTWFRKGEEQLLSENGLDYFIVDSHLLQGSSAPQPVDVRCEDTVGKLWSRISRKPGEGPRPQFEKTTHWGYFVGGDYEDYPPIACMVRNPAVSYQVWSAEHGYPGDGWYLEFHKKHQPGDHRYWRITDDRNDLATKQPYSPEMAQERVYRQAGHFVSMIHDILEAQPRPHGRRPMICAPFDAELFGHWWHEGPAWLEQVIRWIHEDYRVETMTGLQYLSDTPPATVVSLPEGSWGAGGDHRIWLNEGTAWSWRRIYQAEERMKDLAKRFAHSEDPQLQAFVKQAARELLLLQASDWQFLITTGGAADYASHRLVAHHTDFNRVADLADRWPRHEHLTDEDWAYFGGISDRDRPFPDVKPEWYALP
;
A
#
# COMPACT_ATOMS: atom_id res chain seq x y z
N THR A 1 -5.31 1.66 7.87
CA THR A 1 -4.33 0.91 8.69
C THR A 1 -3.57 -0.11 7.85
N HIS A 2 -3.24 0.22 6.59
CA HIS A 2 -2.53 -0.71 5.70
C HIS A 2 -3.19 -2.10 5.58
N GLY A 3 -4.53 -2.16 5.47
CA GLY A 3 -5.22 -3.44 5.35
C GLY A 3 -5.03 -4.09 3.98
N TYR A 4 -4.96 -5.42 3.92
CA TYR A 4 -4.71 -6.14 2.66
C TYR A 4 -5.98 -6.27 1.80
N PHE A 5 -6.23 -5.28 0.94
CA PHE A 5 -7.52 -5.07 0.26
C PHE A 5 -8.07 -6.29 -0.52
N PRO A 6 -7.27 -7.01 -1.34
CA PRO A 6 -7.82 -8.12 -2.14
C PRO A 6 -8.51 -9.22 -1.33
N LEU A 7 -8.17 -9.33 -0.05
CA LEU A 7 -8.69 -10.36 0.86
C LEU A 7 -9.72 -9.83 1.88
N LEU A 8 -9.98 -8.52 1.97
CA LEU A 8 -11.07 -8.02 2.82
C LEU A 8 -12.42 -8.49 2.27
N HIS A 9 -13.35 -8.91 3.13
CA HIS A 9 -14.60 -9.57 2.71
C HIS A 9 -15.57 -8.60 2.03
N GLU A 10 -15.67 -7.38 2.58
CA GLU A 10 -16.69 -6.40 2.25
C GLU A 10 -16.08 -5.23 1.46
N ASP A 11 -16.70 -4.82 0.35
CA ASP A 11 -16.29 -3.61 -0.38
C ASP A 11 -16.39 -2.37 0.51
N ALA A 12 -17.37 -2.33 1.43
CA ALA A 12 -17.51 -1.28 2.44
C ALA A 12 -16.31 -1.19 3.40
N SER A 13 -15.63 -2.30 3.69
CA SER A 13 -14.40 -2.29 4.50
C SER A 13 -13.23 -1.63 3.75
N ILE A 14 -13.07 -1.95 2.46
CA ILE A 14 -12.05 -1.32 1.61
C ILE A 14 -12.34 0.17 1.48
N GLU A 15 -13.60 0.52 1.23
CA GLU A 15 -14.07 1.90 1.12
C GLU A 15 -13.80 2.69 2.40
N ALA A 16 -14.08 2.12 3.57
CA ALA A 16 -13.77 2.74 4.86
C ALA A 16 -12.25 2.92 5.06
N GLN A 17 -11.43 1.96 4.66
CA GLN A 17 -9.96 2.09 4.69
C GLN A 17 -9.47 3.25 3.80
N ILE A 18 -9.98 3.35 2.57
CA ILE A 18 -9.62 4.40 1.62
C ILE A 18 -10.07 5.77 2.15
N ARG A 19 -11.33 5.91 2.54
CA ARG A 19 -11.90 7.18 3.04
C ARG A 19 -11.24 7.63 4.34
N GLN A 20 -10.93 6.72 5.24
CA GLN A 20 -10.18 7.07 6.46
C GLN A 20 -8.76 7.55 6.10
N GLY A 21 -8.10 6.92 5.13
CA GLY A 21 -6.81 7.37 4.62
C GLY A 21 -6.88 8.80 4.06
N ILE A 22 -7.90 9.08 3.24
CA ILE A 22 -8.16 10.40 2.65
C ILE A 22 -8.45 11.45 3.72
N ALA A 23 -9.35 11.16 4.66
CA ALA A 23 -9.70 12.06 5.76
C ALA A 23 -8.48 12.39 6.63
N THR A 24 -7.69 11.36 6.97
CA THR A 24 -6.45 11.50 7.75
C THR A 24 -5.42 12.35 7.00
N HIS A 25 -5.23 12.11 5.68
CA HIS A 25 -4.33 12.91 4.85
C HIS A 25 -4.79 14.37 4.79
N LEU A 26 -6.08 14.64 4.57
CA LEU A 26 -6.62 15.99 4.53
C LEU A 26 -6.41 16.70 5.88
N ARG A 27 -6.65 16.01 7.00
CA ARG A 27 -6.46 16.55 8.35
C ARG A 27 -4.99 16.93 8.64
N HIS A 28 -4.03 16.14 8.15
CA HIS A 28 -2.61 16.37 8.43
C HIS A 28 -1.91 17.27 7.40
N PHE A 29 -2.30 17.24 6.14
CA PHE A 29 -1.64 17.98 5.05
C PHE A 29 -2.46 19.14 4.48
N GLY A 30 -3.73 19.29 4.90
CA GLY A 30 -4.61 20.38 4.44
C GLY A 30 -5.02 20.27 2.97
N ARG A 31 -4.74 19.15 2.30
CA ARG A 31 -5.05 18.92 0.88
C ARG A 31 -5.50 17.49 0.61
N TYR A 32 -6.34 17.34 -0.41
CA TYR A 32 -6.80 16.03 -0.88
C TYR A 32 -5.64 15.24 -1.49
N PRO A 33 -5.44 13.95 -1.14
CA PRO A 33 -4.43 13.13 -1.78
C PRO A 33 -4.83 12.81 -3.23
N ARG A 34 -3.86 12.80 -4.13
CA ARG A 34 -4.08 12.48 -5.56
C ARG A 34 -3.48 11.14 -5.97
N GLY A 35 -2.51 10.64 -5.20
CA GLY A 35 -1.91 9.32 -5.35
C GLY A 35 -2.23 8.43 -4.16
N PHE A 36 -2.19 7.13 -4.37
CA PHE A 36 -2.45 6.13 -3.34
C PHE A 36 -1.42 5.00 -3.37
N TRP A 37 -0.89 4.64 -2.21
CA TRP A 37 -0.11 3.42 -2.04
C TRP A 37 -1.07 2.30 -1.66
N LEU A 38 -1.33 1.37 -2.60
CA LEU A 38 -2.06 0.16 -2.26
C LEU A 38 -1.24 -0.62 -1.24
N PRO A 39 -1.82 -1.06 -0.11
CA PRO A 39 -1.10 -1.88 0.84
C PRO A 39 -0.46 -3.08 0.14
N GLU A 40 0.87 -3.17 0.24
CA GLU A 40 1.65 -4.23 -0.40
C GLU A 40 1.61 -4.26 -1.94
N CYS A 41 1.27 -3.13 -2.57
CA CYS A 41 0.87 -3.09 -3.98
C CYS A 41 -0.14 -4.18 -4.35
N ALA A 42 -0.95 -4.62 -3.38
CA ALA A 42 -1.88 -5.72 -3.54
C ALA A 42 -3.11 -5.24 -4.30
N TYR A 43 -3.39 -5.88 -5.42
CA TYR A 43 -4.40 -5.49 -6.38
C TYR A 43 -5.17 -6.71 -6.86
N ARG A 44 -6.47 -6.52 -7.11
CA ARG A 44 -7.44 -7.44 -7.67
C ARG A 44 -8.37 -6.69 -8.62
N PRO A 45 -8.49 -7.12 -9.89
CA PRO A 45 -9.44 -6.51 -10.80
C PRO A 45 -10.89 -6.81 -10.36
N ARG A 46 -11.84 -6.08 -10.93
CA ARG A 46 -13.26 -6.45 -10.84
C ARG A 46 -13.47 -7.93 -11.19
N SER A 47 -14.24 -8.65 -10.37
CA SER A 47 -14.49 -10.08 -10.60
C SER A 47 -15.71 -10.57 -9.84
N ASN A 48 -16.25 -11.71 -10.26
CA ASN A 48 -17.12 -12.51 -9.40
C ASN A 48 -16.24 -13.23 -8.40
N TRP A 49 -16.12 -12.64 -7.22
CA TRP A 49 -15.23 -13.09 -6.17
C TRP A 49 -15.93 -14.04 -5.22
N ALA A 50 -15.19 -15.03 -4.72
CA ALA A 50 -15.58 -15.82 -3.57
C ALA A 50 -14.40 -15.87 -2.60
N PRO A 51 -14.66 -15.93 -1.28
CA PRO A 51 -13.63 -16.16 -0.29
C PRO A 51 -12.74 -17.34 -0.65
N PRO A 52 -11.42 -17.18 -0.50
CA PRO A 52 -10.49 -18.29 -0.64
C PRO A 52 -10.93 -19.49 0.20
N LYS A 53 -10.88 -20.69 -0.37
CA LYS A 53 -11.38 -21.94 0.24
C LYS A 53 -10.85 -22.17 1.66
N MET A 54 -9.61 -21.75 1.91
CA MET A 54 -8.93 -21.90 3.20
C MET A 54 -9.58 -21.08 4.33
N ILE A 55 -10.36 -20.04 4.00
CA ILE A 55 -11.07 -19.19 4.96
C ILE A 55 -12.45 -19.79 5.32
N GLN A 56 -12.84 -20.92 4.71
CA GLN A 56 -14.05 -21.71 4.97
C GLN A 56 -15.32 -20.89 5.20
N LEU A 57 -15.97 -20.48 4.11
CA LEU A 57 -17.43 -20.24 4.14
C LEU A 57 -18.15 -21.51 3.64
N PRO A 58 -19.18 -22.01 4.35
CA PRO A 58 -19.80 -23.30 4.05
C PRO A 58 -20.46 -23.38 2.67
N ASN A 59 -20.70 -22.26 1.98
CA ASN A 59 -21.56 -22.23 0.80
C ASN A 59 -20.90 -21.65 -0.48
N GLY A 60 -19.60 -21.33 -0.49
CA GLY A 60 -18.83 -20.99 -1.69
C GLY A 60 -19.47 -19.95 -2.64
N ARG A 61 -20.32 -19.07 -2.11
CA ARG A 61 -21.10 -18.14 -2.92
C ARG A 61 -20.15 -17.13 -3.56
N THR A 62 -20.26 -16.98 -4.87
CA THR A 62 -19.60 -15.88 -5.58
C THR A 62 -20.53 -14.66 -5.60
N TRP A 63 -19.95 -13.47 -5.51
CA TRP A 63 -20.65 -12.21 -5.77
C TRP A 63 -19.72 -11.26 -6.52
N PHE A 64 -20.33 -10.30 -7.21
CA PHE A 64 -19.57 -9.30 -7.91
C PHE A 64 -18.89 -8.35 -6.93
N ARG A 65 -17.60 -8.08 -7.14
CA ARG A 65 -16.82 -7.09 -6.40
C ARG A 65 -16.16 -6.10 -7.35
N LYS A 66 -16.16 -4.83 -6.96
CA LYS A 66 -15.41 -3.79 -7.67
C LYS A 66 -13.91 -4.12 -7.63
N GLY A 67 -13.15 -3.72 -8.64
CA GLY A 67 -11.69 -3.77 -8.56
C GLY A 67 -11.17 -2.62 -7.69
N GLU A 68 -9.98 -2.75 -7.10
CA GLU A 68 -9.44 -1.66 -6.27
C GLU A 68 -9.22 -0.38 -7.09
N GLU A 69 -8.91 -0.47 -8.38
CA GLU A 69 -8.82 0.70 -9.26
C GLU A 69 -10.13 1.48 -9.33
N GLN A 70 -11.28 0.78 -9.36
CA GLN A 70 -12.59 1.41 -9.37
C GLN A 70 -12.87 2.07 -8.02
N LEU A 71 -12.63 1.38 -6.91
CA LEU A 71 -12.82 1.91 -5.55
C LEU A 71 -11.98 3.16 -5.31
N LEU A 72 -10.69 3.14 -5.68
CA LEU A 72 -9.81 4.30 -5.58
C LEU A 72 -10.29 5.46 -6.46
N SER A 73 -10.71 5.17 -7.69
CA SER A 73 -11.11 6.21 -8.64
C SER A 73 -12.44 6.88 -8.28
N GLU A 74 -13.42 6.13 -7.77
CA GLU A 74 -14.68 6.65 -7.24
C GLU A 74 -14.43 7.55 -6.01
N ASN A 75 -13.34 7.33 -5.28
CA ASN A 75 -12.84 8.20 -4.22
C ASN A 75 -11.90 9.30 -4.74
N GLY A 76 -11.93 9.65 -6.02
CA GLY A 76 -11.25 10.82 -6.54
C GLY A 76 -9.72 10.71 -6.61
N LEU A 77 -9.13 9.52 -6.49
CA LEU A 77 -7.68 9.31 -6.63
C LEU A 77 -7.29 9.17 -8.10
N ASP A 78 -6.12 9.66 -8.50
CA ASP A 78 -5.66 9.64 -9.89
C ASP A 78 -4.70 8.52 -10.19
N TYR A 79 -3.91 8.09 -9.22
CA TYR A 79 -2.95 7.03 -9.48
C TYR A 79 -2.58 6.20 -8.28
N PHE A 80 -2.06 5.00 -8.58
CA PHE A 80 -1.43 4.11 -7.62
C PHE A 80 -0.18 3.46 -8.22
N ILE A 81 0.52 2.66 -7.43
CA ILE A 81 1.75 1.96 -7.82
C ILE A 81 1.50 0.45 -7.80
N VAL A 82 2.06 -0.26 -8.79
CA VAL A 82 2.01 -1.73 -8.89
C VAL A 82 3.39 -2.31 -9.17
N ASP A 83 3.54 -3.61 -8.90
CA ASP A 83 4.77 -4.32 -9.23
C ASP A 83 4.85 -4.72 -10.71
N SER A 84 6.08 -4.88 -11.19
CA SER A 84 6.39 -5.13 -12.61
C SER A 84 5.71 -6.35 -13.21
N HIS A 85 5.53 -7.43 -12.44
CA HIS A 85 4.93 -8.67 -12.94
C HIS A 85 3.42 -8.54 -13.20
N LEU A 86 2.70 -7.63 -12.52
CA LEU A 86 1.29 -7.33 -12.85
C LEU A 86 1.17 -6.75 -14.25
N LEU A 87 2.10 -5.87 -14.65
CA LEU A 87 2.14 -5.35 -16.02
C LEU A 87 2.47 -6.49 -17.01
N GLN A 88 3.45 -7.34 -16.71
CA GLN A 88 3.79 -8.48 -17.58
C GLN A 88 2.59 -9.41 -17.79
N GLY A 89 1.81 -9.69 -16.73
CA GLY A 89 0.59 -10.50 -16.78
C GLY A 89 -0.67 -9.80 -17.28
N SER A 90 -0.64 -8.49 -17.54
CA SER A 90 -1.80 -7.70 -17.96
C SER A 90 -2.34 -8.04 -19.36
N SER A 91 -3.46 -7.45 -19.75
CA SER A 91 -3.84 -7.39 -21.17
C SER A 91 -2.80 -6.62 -21.99
N ALA A 92 -2.79 -6.81 -23.31
CA ALA A 92 -2.03 -5.95 -24.22
C ALA A 92 -2.53 -4.50 -24.09
N PRO A 93 -1.63 -3.50 -23.97
CA PRO A 93 -2.05 -2.10 -23.85
C PRO A 93 -2.89 -1.67 -25.06
N GLN A 94 -4.05 -1.06 -24.80
CA GLN A 94 -4.95 -0.56 -25.84
C GLN A 94 -4.93 0.97 -25.87
N PRO A 95 -4.91 1.62 -27.05
CA PRO A 95 -4.92 3.07 -27.14
C PRO A 95 -6.27 3.65 -26.67
N VAL A 96 -6.22 4.80 -26.02
CA VAL A 96 -7.40 5.55 -25.57
C VAL A 96 -7.34 7.00 -26.02
N ASP A 97 -8.51 7.62 -26.18
CA ASP A 97 -8.63 9.07 -26.22
C ASP A 97 -8.92 9.59 -24.80
N VAL A 98 -8.22 10.64 -24.40
CA VAL A 98 -8.27 11.20 -23.03
C VAL A 98 -8.98 12.55 -23.07
N ARG A 99 -9.91 12.77 -22.14
CA ARG A 99 -10.62 14.05 -21.96
C ARG A 99 -10.34 14.60 -20.56
N CYS A 100 -10.12 15.92 -20.52
CA CYS A 100 -9.79 16.67 -19.30
C CYS A 100 -10.74 17.85 -19.07
N GLU A 101 -11.98 17.74 -19.53
CA GLU A 101 -13.03 18.74 -19.29
C GLU A 101 -13.64 18.56 -17.89
N ASP A 102 -13.89 19.63 -17.15
CA ASP A 102 -14.59 19.63 -15.85
C ASP A 102 -13.99 18.68 -14.78
N THR A 103 -12.66 18.57 -14.72
CA THR A 103 -11.95 17.62 -13.86
C THR A 103 -11.91 18.01 -12.38
N VAL A 104 -12.95 18.64 -11.80
CA VAL A 104 -12.93 19.14 -10.42
C VAL A 104 -12.40 18.06 -9.45
N GLY A 105 -11.15 18.21 -8.99
CA GLY A 105 -10.48 17.26 -8.10
C GLY A 105 -9.75 16.06 -8.74
N LYS A 106 -9.71 15.94 -10.07
CA LYS A 106 -9.08 14.86 -10.86
C LYS A 106 -8.17 15.42 -11.97
N LEU A 107 -7.26 14.59 -12.50
CA LEU A 107 -6.43 14.92 -13.67
C LEU A 107 -7.19 14.73 -14.97
N TRP A 108 -8.03 13.70 -15.00
CA TRP A 108 -8.76 13.27 -16.19
C TRP A 108 -10.22 13.04 -15.82
N SER A 109 -11.14 13.50 -16.67
CA SER A 109 -12.57 13.32 -16.45
C SER A 109 -13.09 12.06 -17.10
N ARG A 110 -12.58 11.73 -18.29
CA ARG A 110 -12.98 10.53 -19.03
C ARG A 110 -11.87 10.03 -19.94
N ILE A 111 -11.82 8.71 -20.13
CA ILE A 111 -11.09 8.07 -21.22
C ILE A 111 -12.08 7.25 -22.04
N SER A 112 -11.83 7.10 -23.34
CA SER A 112 -12.67 6.29 -24.22
C SER A 112 -11.85 5.46 -25.19
N ARG A 113 -12.39 4.31 -25.60
CA ARG A 113 -11.82 3.49 -26.67
C ARG A 113 -11.62 4.33 -27.92
N LYS A 114 -10.40 4.33 -28.45
CA LYS A 114 -10.11 4.98 -29.73
C LYS A 114 -10.65 4.09 -30.87
N PRO A 115 -11.60 4.56 -31.71
CA PRO A 115 -12.09 3.79 -32.85
C PRO A 115 -10.95 3.43 -33.80
N GLY A 116 -10.91 2.19 -34.28
CA GLY A 116 -9.81 1.71 -35.12
C GLY A 116 -10.00 2.08 -36.59
N GLU A 117 -9.11 2.91 -37.12
CA GLU A 117 -8.80 2.95 -38.56
C GLU A 117 -7.39 2.37 -38.75
N GLY A 118 -7.30 1.08 -39.15
CA GLY A 118 -6.03 0.42 -39.50
C GLY A 118 -5.50 -0.64 -38.51
N PRO A 119 -4.38 -1.31 -38.85
CA PRO A 119 -3.76 -2.31 -37.98
C PRO A 119 -3.38 -1.68 -36.64
N ARG A 120 -3.84 -2.27 -35.53
CA ARG A 120 -3.58 -1.75 -34.19
C ARG A 120 -2.06 -1.75 -33.94
N PRO A 121 -1.42 -0.62 -33.63
CA PRO A 121 -0.04 -0.64 -33.20
C PRO A 121 0.06 -1.51 -31.95
N GLN A 122 0.96 -2.50 -31.98
CA GLN A 122 1.22 -3.35 -30.83
C GLN A 122 2.06 -2.54 -29.86
N PHE A 123 1.42 -1.99 -28.82
CA PHE A 123 2.14 -1.29 -27.76
C PHE A 123 2.89 -2.30 -26.91
N GLU A 124 4.21 -2.17 -26.86
CA GLU A 124 5.03 -2.98 -25.96
C GLU A 124 4.78 -2.60 -24.51
N LYS A 125 4.76 -3.60 -23.65
CA LYS A 125 4.66 -3.41 -22.21
C LYS A 125 6.03 -3.01 -21.67
N THR A 126 6.08 -1.87 -21.00
CA THR A 126 7.32 -1.35 -20.42
C THR A 126 7.01 -0.59 -19.12
N THR A 127 7.91 -0.69 -18.15
CA THR A 127 7.75 -0.05 -16.83
C THR A 127 8.05 1.46 -16.86
N HIS A 128 8.40 1.99 -18.04
CA HIS A 128 8.83 3.38 -18.20
C HIS A 128 7.71 4.35 -18.56
N TRP A 129 6.45 3.92 -18.50
CA TRP A 129 5.26 4.75 -18.74
C TRP A 129 4.17 4.47 -17.72
N GLY A 130 3.27 5.43 -17.54
CA GLY A 130 2.02 5.22 -16.83
C GLY A 130 0.98 4.60 -17.76
N TYR A 131 0.08 3.79 -17.19
CA TYR A 131 -1.04 3.17 -17.90
C TYR A 131 -2.33 3.52 -17.19
N PHE A 132 -3.41 3.77 -17.92
CA PHE A 132 -4.74 3.69 -17.32
C PHE A 132 -5.06 2.23 -16.95
N VAL A 133 -5.87 2.04 -15.91
CA VAL A 133 -6.24 0.69 -15.44
C VAL A 133 -7.75 0.50 -15.51
N GLY A 134 -8.18 -0.62 -16.10
CA GLY A 134 -9.57 -1.06 -16.10
C GLY A 134 -9.95 -1.91 -17.31
N GLY A 135 -10.91 -2.81 -17.15
CA GLY A 135 -11.54 -3.57 -18.26
C GLY A 135 -12.68 -2.78 -18.91
N ASP A 136 -13.57 -2.23 -18.08
CA ASP A 136 -14.67 -1.34 -18.49
C ASP A 136 -14.45 0.05 -17.90
N TYR A 137 -13.27 0.59 -18.18
CA TYR A 137 -12.75 1.87 -17.69
C TYR A 137 -13.58 3.10 -18.09
N GLU A 138 -14.64 2.94 -18.89
CA GLU A 138 -15.57 4.01 -19.23
C GLU A 138 -16.73 4.13 -18.22
N ASP A 139 -16.91 3.12 -17.34
CA ASP A 139 -18.02 3.04 -16.39
C ASP A 139 -17.76 3.83 -15.09
N TYR A 140 -16.52 4.26 -14.86
CA TYR A 140 -16.07 4.98 -13.67
C TYR A 140 -14.96 5.97 -14.04
N PRO A 141 -14.63 6.94 -13.16
CA PRO A 141 -13.59 7.91 -13.48
C PRO A 141 -12.24 7.23 -13.81
N PRO A 142 -11.39 7.82 -14.66
CA PRO A 142 -10.11 7.21 -15.03
C PRO A 142 -9.10 7.20 -13.88
N ILE A 143 -8.31 6.13 -13.76
CA ILE A 143 -7.19 6.03 -12.80
C ILE A 143 -5.98 5.40 -13.50
N ALA A 144 -4.79 5.88 -13.17
CA ALA A 144 -3.53 5.40 -13.72
C ALA A 144 -2.77 4.53 -12.72
N CYS A 145 -1.87 3.67 -13.23
CA CYS A 145 -0.82 3.07 -12.43
C CYS A 145 0.56 3.49 -12.94
N MET A 146 1.50 3.58 -11.99
CA MET A 146 2.93 3.58 -12.27
C MET A 146 3.49 2.22 -11.85
N VAL A 147 4.52 1.76 -12.56
CA VAL A 147 5.00 0.38 -12.41
C VAL A 147 6.42 0.39 -11.87
N ARG A 148 6.65 -0.33 -10.77
CA ARG A 148 7.99 -0.51 -10.19
C ARG A 148 9.00 -0.94 -11.24
N ASN A 149 10.12 -0.22 -11.32
CA ASN A 149 11.19 -0.54 -12.25
C ASN A 149 12.10 -1.64 -11.67
N PRO A 150 12.21 -2.81 -12.31
CA PRO A 150 12.92 -3.95 -11.75
C PRO A 150 14.43 -3.74 -11.64
N ALA A 151 15.04 -3.03 -12.60
CA ALA A 151 16.50 -2.85 -12.63
C ALA A 151 16.98 -1.99 -11.45
N VAL A 152 16.38 -0.81 -11.26
CA VAL A 152 16.76 0.08 -10.14
C VAL A 152 16.35 -0.49 -8.79
N SER A 153 15.21 -1.18 -8.71
CA SER A 153 14.81 -1.83 -7.47
C SER A 153 15.78 -2.96 -7.10
N TYR A 154 16.18 -3.80 -8.06
CA TYR A 154 17.16 -4.85 -7.81
C TYR A 154 18.50 -4.28 -7.30
N GLN A 155 18.97 -3.19 -7.89
CA GLN A 155 20.23 -2.56 -7.54
C GLN A 155 20.29 -2.02 -6.10
N VAL A 156 19.15 -1.71 -5.49
CA VAL A 156 19.09 -1.21 -4.11
C VAL A 156 18.65 -2.31 -3.14
N TRP A 157 17.67 -3.15 -3.50
CA TRP A 157 17.07 -4.14 -2.59
C TRP A 157 17.69 -5.54 -2.64
N SER A 158 18.56 -5.84 -3.61
CA SER A 158 19.19 -7.16 -3.67
C SER A 158 20.05 -7.41 -2.42
N ALA A 159 19.78 -8.49 -1.70
CA ALA A 159 20.58 -8.86 -0.53
C ALA A 159 22.03 -9.21 -0.89
N GLU A 160 22.27 -9.68 -2.12
CA GLU A 160 23.58 -10.11 -2.59
C GLU A 160 24.34 -9.00 -3.33
N HIS A 161 23.64 -8.19 -4.11
CA HIS A 161 24.25 -7.23 -5.05
C HIS A 161 23.83 -5.78 -4.80
N GLY A 162 22.98 -5.55 -3.80
CA GLY A 162 22.45 -4.24 -3.47
C GLY A 162 23.47 -3.39 -2.73
N TYR A 163 23.37 -2.06 -2.90
CA TYR A 163 24.20 -1.10 -2.18
C TYR A 163 24.25 -1.31 -0.65
N PRO A 164 23.12 -1.60 0.05
CA PRO A 164 23.13 -1.79 1.49
C PRO A 164 24.05 -2.89 2.01
N GLY A 165 24.42 -3.86 1.16
CA GLY A 165 25.32 -4.96 1.52
C GLY A 165 26.82 -4.62 1.49
N ASP A 166 27.20 -3.37 1.17
CA ASP A 166 28.62 -3.01 1.09
C ASP A 166 29.33 -3.21 2.43
N GLY A 167 30.49 -3.88 2.40
CA GLY A 167 31.26 -4.22 3.59
C GLY A 167 31.72 -3.01 4.42
N TRP A 168 31.65 -1.79 3.91
CA TRP A 168 31.98 -0.57 4.64
C TRP A 168 30.81 0.09 5.36
N TYR A 169 29.57 -0.31 5.07
CA TYR A 169 28.39 0.21 5.74
C TYR A 169 28.17 -0.38 7.13
N LEU A 170 27.44 0.36 7.96
CA LEU A 170 27.17 0.01 9.35
C LEU A 170 26.38 -1.32 9.45
N GLU A 171 26.89 -2.27 10.22
CA GLU A 171 26.24 -3.55 10.46
C GLU A 171 25.01 -3.37 11.36
N PHE A 172 23.85 -3.78 10.85
CA PHE A 172 22.58 -3.64 11.54
C PHE A 172 22.46 -4.57 12.76
N HIS A 173 22.95 -5.80 12.64
CA HIS A 173 22.65 -6.88 13.59
C HIS A 173 23.63 -6.92 14.78
N LYS A 174 24.85 -6.38 14.64
CA LYS A 174 25.85 -6.39 15.70
C LYS A 174 25.70 -5.19 16.62
N LYS A 175 25.24 -5.47 17.84
CA LYS A 175 24.93 -4.46 18.86
C LYS A 175 25.85 -4.58 20.07
N HIS A 176 26.30 -3.45 20.59
CA HIS A 176 27.09 -3.36 21.81
C HIS A 176 26.17 -3.34 23.03
N GLN A 177 26.48 -4.17 24.04
CA GLN A 177 25.79 -4.17 25.32
C GLN A 177 26.66 -3.51 26.41
N PRO A 178 26.08 -2.66 27.27
CA PRO A 178 24.70 -2.17 27.25
C PRO A 178 24.45 -1.11 26.16
N GLY A 179 23.18 -0.91 25.80
CA GLY A 179 22.72 0.26 25.03
C GLY A 179 22.38 0.02 23.56
N ASP A 180 22.58 -1.18 23.04
CA ASP A 180 22.20 -1.59 21.67
C ASP A 180 22.78 -0.73 20.53
N HIS A 181 23.86 0.00 20.81
CA HIS A 181 24.54 0.83 19.81
C HIS A 181 25.31 -0.03 18.80
N ARG A 182 25.40 0.45 17.56
CA ARG A 182 26.09 -0.22 16.45
C ARG A 182 27.43 0.48 16.19
N TYR A 183 28.53 -0.28 16.24
CA TYR A 183 29.90 0.25 16.08
C TYR A 183 30.73 -0.50 15.04
N TRP A 184 30.15 -1.45 14.34
CA TRP A 184 30.84 -2.32 13.39
C TRP A 184 30.29 -2.16 11.99
N ARG A 185 31.12 -2.46 11.00
CA ARG A 185 30.72 -2.51 9.59
C ARG A 185 30.39 -3.93 9.14
N ILE A 186 29.62 -4.06 8.06
CA ILE A 186 29.21 -5.34 7.47
C ILE A 186 30.41 -6.24 7.18
N THR A 187 31.57 -5.70 6.81
CA THR A 187 32.85 -6.41 6.63
C THR A 187 32.90 -7.38 5.47
N ASP A 188 32.07 -8.41 5.51
CA ASP A 188 31.93 -9.51 4.56
C ASP A 188 30.47 -10.02 4.58
N ASP A 189 30.15 -10.88 3.63
CA ASP A 189 28.87 -11.60 3.51
C ASP A 189 28.78 -12.82 4.45
N ARG A 190 29.80 -13.04 5.28
CA ARG A 190 29.83 -14.15 6.22
C ARG A 190 28.97 -13.75 7.42
N ASN A 191 27.95 -14.54 7.71
CA ASN A 191 27.03 -14.35 8.86
C ASN A 191 27.71 -14.58 10.23
N ASP A 192 29.01 -14.30 10.35
CA ASP A 192 29.74 -14.35 11.60
C ASP A 192 29.87 -12.94 12.19
N LEU A 193 29.19 -12.69 13.31
CA LEU A 193 29.25 -11.41 13.99
C LEU A 193 30.64 -11.15 14.63
N ALA A 194 31.41 -12.20 14.93
CA ALA A 194 32.72 -12.05 15.57
C ALA A 194 33.76 -11.42 14.63
N THR A 195 33.67 -11.65 13.32
CA THR A 195 34.62 -11.14 12.32
C THR A 195 34.39 -9.70 11.91
N LYS A 196 33.22 -9.12 12.25
CA LYS A 196 32.85 -7.75 11.88
C LYS A 196 33.82 -6.73 12.49
N GLN A 197 34.40 -5.90 11.64
CA GLN A 197 35.41 -4.90 11.97
C GLN A 197 34.78 -3.56 12.40
N PRO A 198 35.53 -2.66 13.06
CA PRO A 198 35.03 -1.33 13.44
C PRO A 198 34.53 -0.53 12.22
N TYR A 199 33.45 0.22 12.43
CA TYR A 199 32.88 1.13 11.44
C TYR A 199 33.77 2.37 11.24
N SER A 200 33.95 2.81 9.99
CA SER A 200 34.61 4.06 9.64
C SER A 200 33.63 4.94 8.85
N PRO A 201 33.14 6.04 9.44
CA PRO A 201 32.26 6.98 8.75
C PRO A 201 32.86 7.53 7.46
N GLU A 202 34.17 7.74 7.42
CA GLU A 202 34.88 8.28 6.26
C GLU A 202 34.85 7.32 5.07
N MET A 203 35.11 6.03 5.33
CA MET A 203 35.06 5.00 4.29
C MET A 203 33.63 4.73 3.82
N ALA A 204 32.66 4.77 4.73
CA ALA A 204 31.24 4.65 4.39
C ALA A 204 30.79 5.81 3.50
N GLN A 205 31.20 7.04 3.81
CA GLN A 205 30.91 8.21 2.99
C GLN A 205 31.52 8.11 1.58
N GLU A 206 32.74 7.57 1.42
CA GLU A 206 33.32 7.30 0.10
C GLU A 206 32.43 6.34 -0.72
N ARG A 207 31.88 5.30 -0.08
CA ARG A 207 30.95 4.37 -0.75
C ARG A 207 29.65 5.02 -1.15
N VAL A 208 29.09 5.88 -0.30
CA VAL A 208 27.90 6.67 -0.61
C VAL A 208 28.09 7.44 -1.92
N TYR A 209 29.18 8.21 -2.05
CA TYR A 209 29.47 8.95 -3.28
C TYR A 209 29.63 8.03 -4.50
N ARG A 210 30.40 6.96 -4.37
CA ARG A 210 30.64 6.05 -5.50
C ARG A 210 29.36 5.37 -5.99
N GLN A 211 28.52 4.91 -5.06
CA GLN A 211 27.28 4.20 -5.37
C GLN A 211 26.17 5.14 -5.82
N ALA A 212 26.11 6.38 -5.31
CA ALA A 212 25.21 7.41 -5.85
C ALA A 212 25.54 7.69 -7.33
N GLY A 213 26.82 7.72 -7.69
CA GLY A 213 27.26 8.05 -9.05
C GLY A 213 26.96 6.92 -10.02
N HIS A 214 27.19 5.68 -9.56
CA HIS A 214 26.75 4.49 -10.29
C HIS A 214 25.23 4.48 -10.51
N PHE A 215 24.43 4.82 -9.48
CA PHE A 215 22.97 4.83 -9.59
C PHE A 215 22.47 5.91 -10.57
N VAL A 216 23.05 7.12 -10.52
CA VAL A 216 22.71 8.20 -11.46
C VAL A 216 23.07 7.81 -12.90
N SER A 217 24.24 7.21 -13.12
CA SER A 217 24.62 6.67 -14.44
C SER A 217 23.64 5.61 -14.93
N MET A 218 23.24 4.68 -14.06
CA MET A 218 22.27 3.64 -14.38
C MET A 218 20.90 4.22 -14.79
N ILE A 219 20.40 5.21 -14.03
CA ILE A 219 19.14 5.90 -14.36
C ILE A 219 19.24 6.56 -15.74
N HIS A 220 20.34 7.26 -16.01
CA HIS A 220 20.57 7.91 -17.28
C HIS A 220 20.54 6.90 -18.44
N ASP A 221 21.30 5.81 -18.33
CA ASP A 221 21.41 4.80 -19.38
C ASP A 221 20.07 4.11 -19.63
N ILE A 222 19.29 3.83 -18.58
CA ILE A 222 17.94 3.27 -18.70
C ILE A 222 17.01 4.22 -19.46
N LEU A 223 16.99 5.51 -19.09
CA LEU A 223 16.10 6.52 -19.68
C LEU A 223 16.49 6.91 -21.11
N GLU A 224 17.79 6.94 -21.42
CA GLU A 224 18.31 7.21 -22.76
C GLU A 224 17.95 6.07 -23.74
N ALA A 225 17.99 4.83 -23.27
CA ALA A 225 17.65 3.66 -24.08
C ALA A 225 16.15 3.55 -24.43
N GLN A 226 15.26 4.32 -23.77
CA GLN A 226 13.82 4.22 -24.02
C GLN A 226 13.39 5.01 -25.27
N PRO A 227 12.46 4.46 -26.09
CA PRO A 227 11.88 5.20 -27.19
C PRO A 227 11.08 6.41 -26.67
N ARG A 228 11.00 7.50 -27.45
CA ARG A 228 10.24 8.72 -27.08
C ARG A 228 9.12 9.00 -28.09
N PRO A 229 8.13 8.10 -28.22
CA PRO A 229 7.07 8.26 -29.22
C PRO A 229 6.29 9.54 -28.96
N HIS A 230 6.13 10.37 -30.00
CA HIS A 230 5.42 11.66 -29.93
C HIS A 230 5.91 12.58 -28.79
N GLY A 231 7.21 12.53 -28.48
CA GLY A 231 7.83 13.39 -27.46
C GLY A 231 7.48 13.01 -26.01
N ARG A 232 6.84 11.86 -25.77
CA ARG A 232 6.57 11.36 -24.41
C ARG A 232 7.89 11.13 -23.65
N ARG A 233 7.92 11.49 -22.37
CA ARG A 233 9.09 11.35 -21.50
C ARG A 233 9.07 10.02 -20.73
N PRO A 234 10.06 9.13 -20.89
CA PRO A 234 10.13 7.91 -20.10
C PRO A 234 10.34 8.26 -18.63
N MET A 235 9.86 7.40 -17.73
CA MET A 235 10.09 7.53 -16.29
C MET A 235 10.70 6.28 -15.68
N ILE A 236 11.21 6.42 -14.46
CA ILE A 236 11.57 5.30 -13.59
C ILE A 236 10.79 5.48 -12.29
N CYS A 237 9.92 4.52 -11.97
CA CYS A 237 9.26 4.46 -10.67
C CYS A 237 10.02 3.50 -9.77
N ALA A 238 10.67 4.01 -8.72
CA ALA A 238 11.50 3.25 -7.78
C ALA A 238 10.93 3.31 -6.36
N PRO A 239 9.84 2.58 -6.05
CA PRO A 239 9.28 2.51 -4.72
C PRO A 239 10.14 1.62 -3.79
N PHE A 240 10.32 2.07 -2.55
CA PHE A 240 11.05 1.38 -1.49
C PHE A 240 10.38 1.67 -0.14
N ASP A 241 10.50 0.76 0.83
CA ASP A 241 10.13 1.03 2.20
C ASP A 241 11.01 2.14 2.78
N ALA A 242 10.40 3.11 3.46
CA ALA A 242 11.10 4.30 3.93
C ALA A 242 12.18 3.95 4.97
N GLU A 243 11.91 2.97 5.83
CA GLU A 243 12.83 2.48 6.86
C GLU A 243 14.08 1.83 6.27
N LEU A 244 14.10 1.49 4.98
CA LEU A 244 15.34 1.09 4.32
C LEU A 244 16.41 2.16 4.53
N PHE A 245 16.05 3.43 4.35
CA PHE A 245 17.00 4.53 4.39
C PHE A 245 17.12 5.09 5.81
N GLY A 246 18.17 4.69 6.51
CA GLY A 246 18.61 5.22 7.80
C GLY A 246 18.47 4.24 8.95
N HIS A 247 17.49 3.33 8.85
CA HIS A 247 17.29 2.26 9.83
C HIS A 247 18.03 0.99 9.42
N TRP A 248 17.59 0.32 8.35
CA TRP A 248 18.21 -0.91 7.83
C TRP A 248 19.55 -0.62 7.16
N TRP A 249 19.56 0.36 6.26
CA TRP A 249 20.76 0.89 5.63
C TRP A 249 21.06 2.27 6.22
N HIS A 250 22.00 2.33 7.16
CA HIS A 250 22.27 3.54 7.94
C HIS A 250 22.63 4.75 7.05
N GLU A 251 23.41 4.52 6.00
CA GLU A 251 23.92 5.54 5.09
C GLU A 251 22.92 5.89 3.98
N GLY A 252 21.78 5.20 3.91
CA GLY A 252 20.75 5.38 2.90
C GLY A 252 20.24 6.82 2.74
N PRO A 253 20.03 7.62 3.80
CA PRO A 253 19.62 9.01 3.66
C PRO A 253 20.69 9.89 2.99
N ALA A 254 21.97 9.69 3.34
CA ALA A 254 23.08 10.41 2.72
C ALA A 254 23.23 10.03 1.24
N TRP A 255 23.00 8.75 0.90
CA TRP A 255 22.95 8.30 -0.48
C TRP A 255 21.78 8.91 -1.26
N LEU A 256 20.56 8.91 -0.70
CA LEU A 256 19.40 9.53 -1.35
C LEU A 256 19.62 11.02 -1.60
N GLU A 257 20.14 11.74 -0.60
CA GLU A 257 20.51 13.14 -0.74
C GLU A 257 21.50 13.34 -1.89
N GLN A 258 22.56 12.54 -1.94
CA GLN A 258 23.58 12.66 -2.96
C GLN A 258 23.06 12.35 -4.37
N VAL A 259 22.22 11.32 -4.52
CA VAL A 259 21.55 10.99 -5.78
C VAL A 259 20.70 12.16 -6.25
N ILE A 260 19.88 12.75 -5.37
CA ILE A 260 19.01 13.89 -5.74
C ILE A 260 19.85 15.12 -6.14
N ARG A 261 20.94 15.42 -5.41
CA ARG A 261 21.84 16.53 -5.73
C ARG A 261 22.47 16.37 -7.12
N TRP A 262 22.96 15.18 -7.44
CA TRP A 262 23.58 14.93 -8.75
C TRP A 262 22.56 14.85 -9.88
N ILE A 263 21.35 14.35 -9.65
CA ILE A 263 20.28 14.48 -10.65
C ILE A 263 19.94 15.95 -10.90
N HIS A 264 19.91 16.80 -9.86
CA HIS A 264 19.64 18.22 -10.02
C HIS A 264 20.70 18.95 -10.88
N GLU A 265 21.95 18.50 -10.83
CA GLU A 265 23.05 19.02 -11.66
C GLU A 265 23.05 18.44 -13.09
N ASP A 266 22.35 17.33 -13.33
CA ASP A 266 22.25 16.68 -14.63
C ASP A 266 20.99 17.10 -15.39
N TYR A 267 21.14 17.94 -16.41
CA TYR A 267 20.03 18.43 -17.24
C TYR A 267 19.26 17.34 -18.01
N ARG A 268 19.76 16.09 -18.04
CA ARG A 268 19.17 14.98 -18.81
C ARG A 268 18.10 14.22 -18.04
N VAL A 269 18.09 14.34 -16.71
CA VAL A 269 17.18 13.62 -15.80
C VAL A 269 16.51 14.61 -14.87
N GLU A 270 15.22 14.44 -14.63
CA GLU A 270 14.45 15.29 -13.73
C GLU A 270 13.78 14.43 -12.65
N THR A 271 13.78 14.92 -11.41
CA THR A 271 12.94 14.33 -10.35
C THR A 271 11.57 15.00 -10.36
N MET A 272 10.51 14.19 -10.42
CA MET A 272 9.14 14.67 -10.48
C MET A 272 8.28 13.93 -9.45
N THR A 273 7.25 14.60 -8.94
CA THR A 273 6.17 13.88 -8.24
C THR A 273 5.38 13.05 -9.25
N GLY A 274 4.80 11.93 -8.81
CA GLY A 274 3.96 11.09 -9.69
C GLY A 274 2.80 11.86 -10.32
N LEU A 275 2.18 12.77 -9.55
CA LEU A 275 1.12 13.63 -10.05
C LEU A 275 1.60 14.57 -11.16
N GLN A 276 2.75 15.21 -10.97
CA GLN A 276 3.32 16.14 -11.97
C GLN A 276 3.67 15.39 -13.26
N TYR A 277 4.33 14.22 -13.14
CA TYR A 277 4.64 13.40 -14.31
C TYR A 277 3.39 12.98 -15.09
N LEU A 278 2.35 12.51 -14.40
CA LEU A 278 1.11 12.07 -15.04
C LEU A 278 0.28 13.22 -15.63
N SER A 279 0.41 14.43 -15.07
CA SER A 279 -0.15 15.65 -15.64
C SER A 279 0.58 16.04 -16.93
N ASP A 280 1.91 16.02 -16.92
CA ASP A 280 2.75 16.45 -18.05
C ASP A 280 2.82 15.40 -19.17
N THR A 281 2.72 14.11 -18.80
CA THR A 281 2.74 12.97 -19.71
C THR A 281 1.57 12.01 -19.43
N PRO A 282 0.33 12.38 -19.77
CA PRO A 282 -0.84 11.53 -19.56
C PRO A 282 -0.66 10.14 -20.22
N PRO A 283 -1.13 9.05 -19.59
CA PRO A 283 -1.13 7.73 -20.23
C PRO A 283 -1.86 7.78 -21.59
N ALA A 284 -1.32 7.10 -22.60
CA ALA A 284 -1.98 6.96 -23.91
C ALA A 284 -2.68 5.60 -24.06
N THR A 285 -2.48 4.70 -23.11
CA THR A 285 -2.96 3.33 -23.18
C THR A 285 -3.59 2.91 -21.86
N VAL A 286 -4.48 1.93 -21.98
CA VAL A 286 -5.15 1.26 -20.86
C VAL A 286 -4.80 -0.22 -20.84
N VAL A 287 -4.66 -0.77 -19.65
CA VAL A 287 -4.43 -2.20 -19.39
C VAL A 287 -5.43 -2.73 -18.37
N SER A 288 -5.79 -4.00 -18.50
CA SER A 288 -6.42 -4.77 -17.42
C SER A 288 -5.33 -5.55 -16.70
N LEU A 289 -5.08 -5.20 -15.44
CA LEU A 289 -4.09 -5.89 -14.60
C LEU A 289 -4.68 -7.20 -14.04
N PRO A 290 -3.87 -8.26 -13.86
CA PRO A 290 -4.25 -9.44 -13.10
C PRO A 290 -4.18 -9.15 -11.60
N GLU A 291 -4.72 -10.06 -10.80
CA GLU A 291 -4.56 -10.02 -9.33
C GLU A 291 -3.12 -10.36 -8.92
N GLY A 292 -2.59 -9.70 -7.89
CA GLY A 292 -1.23 -9.93 -7.38
C GLY A 292 -0.79 -8.93 -6.31
N SER A 293 0.47 -9.01 -5.87
CA SER A 293 1.07 -8.07 -4.90
C SER A 293 2.60 -7.99 -5.07
N TRP A 294 3.27 -6.99 -4.51
CA TRP A 294 4.74 -6.92 -4.57
C TRP A 294 5.47 -7.88 -3.61
N GLY A 295 4.72 -8.68 -2.83
CA GLY A 295 5.26 -9.62 -1.86
C GLY A 295 5.95 -10.82 -2.50
N ALA A 296 6.58 -11.65 -1.67
CA ALA A 296 7.28 -12.83 -2.16
C ALA A 296 6.33 -13.77 -2.95
N GLY A 297 6.72 -14.09 -4.19
CA GLY A 297 5.93 -14.89 -5.12
C GLY A 297 4.92 -14.12 -5.96
N GLY A 298 4.76 -12.80 -5.76
CA GLY A 298 3.87 -11.96 -6.57
C GLY A 298 2.37 -12.13 -6.29
N ASP A 299 2.00 -12.94 -5.29
CA ASP A 299 0.61 -13.30 -4.98
C ASP A 299 0.28 -13.03 -3.50
N HIS A 300 -0.76 -13.67 -2.98
CA HIS A 300 -1.25 -13.44 -1.62
C HIS A 300 -0.66 -14.36 -0.55
N ARG A 301 0.28 -15.26 -0.90
CA ARG A 301 0.74 -16.34 0.00
C ARG A 301 1.33 -15.84 1.33
N ILE A 302 1.87 -14.62 1.34
CA ILE A 302 2.41 -14.01 2.57
C ILE A 302 1.31 -13.66 3.56
N TRP A 303 0.14 -13.21 3.07
CA TRP A 303 -0.98 -12.83 3.93
C TRP A 303 -2.01 -13.95 4.08
N LEU A 304 -2.03 -14.91 3.16
CA LEU A 304 -2.97 -16.02 3.14
C LEU A 304 -2.25 -17.37 2.96
N ASN A 305 -2.09 -18.07 4.06
CA ASN A 305 -1.57 -19.44 4.14
C ASN A 305 -2.21 -20.15 5.35
N GLU A 306 -1.82 -21.41 5.59
CA GLU A 306 -2.37 -22.22 6.68
C GLU A 306 -2.18 -21.57 8.06
N GLY A 307 -1.07 -20.84 8.26
CA GLY A 307 -0.75 -20.15 9.50
C GLY A 307 -1.56 -18.87 9.74
N THR A 308 -2.15 -18.27 8.69
CA THR A 308 -2.88 -16.99 8.79
C THR A 308 -4.37 -17.08 8.49
N ALA A 309 -4.86 -18.19 7.91
CA ALA A 309 -6.27 -18.38 7.55
C ALA A 309 -7.27 -18.19 8.70
N TRP A 310 -6.85 -18.50 9.94
CA TRP A 310 -7.67 -18.29 11.13
C TRP A 310 -7.94 -16.80 11.41
N SER A 311 -7.01 -15.91 11.05
CA SER A 311 -7.16 -14.47 11.26
C SER A 311 -8.24 -13.90 10.35
N TRP A 312 -8.27 -14.32 9.08
CA TRP A 312 -9.27 -13.91 8.10
C TRP A 312 -10.69 -14.29 8.50
N ARG A 313 -10.89 -15.48 9.09
CA ARG A 313 -12.20 -15.88 9.62
C ARG A 313 -12.73 -14.88 10.67
N ARG A 314 -11.85 -14.37 11.53
CA ARG A 314 -12.19 -13.37 12.55
C ARG A 314 -12.42 -11.99 11.94
N ILE A 315 -11.61 -11.61 10.97
CA ILE A 315 -11.78 -10.36 10.22
C ILE A 315 -13.17 -10.36 9.56
N TYR A 316 -13.54 -11.44 8.85
CA TYR A 316 -14.81 -11.50 8.12
C TYR A 316 -16.02 -11.40 9.04
N GLN A 317 -15.98 -12.08 10.20
CA GLN A 317 -17.02 -11.97 11.23
C GLN A 317 -17.16 -10.53 11.74
N ALA A 318 -16.03 -9.85 11.98
CA ALA A 318 -16.03 -8.47 12.43
C ALA A 318 -16.50 -7.49 11.33
N GLU A 319 -16.15 -7.73 10.07
CA GLU A 319 -16.61 -6.93 8.92
C GLU A 319 -18.12 -7.00 8.74
N GLU A 320 -18.69 -8.20 8.74
CA GLU A 320 -20.14 -8.41 8.65
C GLU A 320 -20.87 -7.71 9.80
N ARG A 321 -20.35 -7.87 11.03
CA ARG A 321 -20.93 -7.25 12.22
C ARG A 321 -20.83 -5.72 12.19
N MET A 322 -19.72 -5.17 11.72
CA MET A 322 -19.55 -3.72 11.60
C MET A 322 -20.48 -3.14 10.52
N LYS A 323 -20.63 -3.83 9.38
CA LYS A 323 -21.58 -3.45 8.33
C LYS A 323 -23.00 -3.37 8.87
N ASP A 324 -23.40 -4.34 9.68
CA ASP A 324 -24.72 -4.35 10.32
C ASP A 324 -24.87 -3.21 11.36
N LEU A 325 -23.88 -3.01 12.24
CA LEU A 325 -23.88 -1.87 13.18
C LEU A 325 -23.98 -0.53 12.46
N ALA A 326 -23.22 -0.33 11.39
CA ALA A 326 -23.23 0.90 10.61
C ALA A 326 -24.59 1.14 9.95
N LYS A 327 -25.20 0.11 9.36
CA LYS A 327 -26.56 0.22 8.78
C LYS A 327 -27.61 0.63 9.81
N ARG A 328 -27.50 0.14 11.04
CA ARG A 328 -28.45 0.44 12.11
C ARG A 328 -28.20 1.80 12.76
N PHE A 329 -26.93 2.17 12.97
CA PHE A 329 -26.58 3.20 13.95
C PHE A 329 -25.69 4.32 13.42
N ALA A 330 -25.17 4.26 12.18
CA ALA A 330 -24.22 5.27 11.69
C ALA A 330 -24.77 6.71 11.73
N HIS A 331 -26.08 6.89 11.55
CA HIS A 331 -26.75 8.20 11.55
C HIS A 331 -27.48 8.53 12.86
N SER A 332 -27.25 7.76 13.93
CA SER A 332 -27.85 8.07 15.24
C SER A 332 -27.33 9.42 15.77
N GLU A 333 -28.22 10.23 16.34
CA GLU A 333 -27.85 11.49 17.01
C GLU A 333 -27.41 11.26 18.47
N ASP A 334 -27.55 10.04 19.01
CA ASP A 334 -27.12 9.69 20.36
C ASP A 334 -25.58 9.71 20.46
N PRO A 335 -24.99 10.63 21.26
CA PRO A 335 -23.54 10.77 21.35
C PRO A 335 -22.83 9.54 21.92
N GLN A 336 -23.47 8.82 22.84
CA GLN A 336 -22.88 7.65 23.48
C GLN A 336 -22.91 6.44 22.54
N LEU A 337 -24.02 6.23 21.84
CA LEU A 337 -24.08 5.21 20.80
C LEU A 337 -23.05 5.47 19.70
N GLN A 338 -22.92 6.73 19.26
CA GLN A 338 -21.90 7.12 18.30
C GLN A 338 -20.48 6.87 18.82
N ALA A 339 -20.21 7.09 20.10
CA ALA A 339 -18.92 6.78 20.70
C ALA A 339 -18.59 5.28 20.62
N PHE A 340 -19.55 4.41 20.94
CA PHE A 340 -19.37 2.96 20.81
C PHE A 340 -19.12 2.54 19.37
N VAL A 341 -19.97 2.95 18.43
CA VAL A 341 -19.85 2.54 17.02
C VAL A 341 -18.56 3.07 16.38
N LYS A 342 -18.13 4.28 16.72
CA LYS A 342 -16.83 4.82 16.26
C LYS A 342 -15.65 4.04 16.82
N GLN A 343 -15.69 3.64 18.09
CA GLN A 343 -14.63 2.83 18.65
C GLN A 343 -14.61 1.42 18.03
N ALA A 344 -15.77 0.80 17.79
CA ALA A 344 -15.84 -0.46 17.05
C ALA A 344 -15.24 -0.33 15.64
N ALA A 345 -15.49 0.77 14.93
CA ALA A 345 -14.87 1.04 13.64
C ALA A 345 -13.33 1.12 13.73
N ARG A 346 -12.77 1.76 14.78
CA ARG A 346 -11.32 1.79 15.02
C ARG A 346 -10.75 0.41 15.27
N GLU A 347 -11.39 -0.39 16.12
CA GLU A 347 -10.95 -1.76 16.39
C GLU A 347 -10.97 -2.61 15.12
N LEU A 348 -12.00 -2.46 14.26
CA LEU A 348 -12.02 -3.15 12.98
C LEU A 348 -10.88 -2.71 12.06
N LEU A 349 -10.61 -1.40 11.94
CA LEU A 349 -9.48 -0.91 11.16
C LEU A 349 -8.16 -1.49 11.68
N LEU A 350 -7.94 -1.51 13.00
CA LEU A 350 -6.73 -2.06 13.61
C LEU A 350 -6.63 -3.58 13.40
N LEU A 351 -7.74 -4.30 13.52
CA LEU A 351 -7.82 -5.74 13.24
C LEU A 351 -7.45 -6.09 11.80
N GLN A 352 -7.78 -5.21 10.84
CA GLN A 352 -7.57 -5.41 9.40
C GLN A 352 -6.13 -5.14 8.91
N ALA A 353 -5.20 -4.67 9.75
CA ALA A 353 -3.84 -4.34 9.32
C ALA A 353 -3.09 -5.56 8.75
N SER A 354 -2.46 -5.41 7.57
CA SER A 354 -1.75 -6.51 6.89
C SER A 354 -0.50 -6.97 7.64
N ASP A 355 0.07 -6.11 8.48
CA ASP A 355 1.26 -6.36 9.30
C ASP A 355 1.11 -7.62 10.16
N TRP A 356 -0.11 -7.93 10.61
CA TRP A 356 -0.32 -9.08 11.47
C TRP A 356 -0.05 -10.39 10.75
N GLN A 357 -0.62 -10.57 9.56
CA GLN A 357 -0.38 -11.78 8.76
C GLN A 357 1.06 -11.81 8.25
N PHE A 358 1.63 -10.65 7.89
CA PHE A 358 3.03 -10.56 7.49
C PHE A 358 3.99 -11.04 8.58
N LEU A 359 3.82 -10.58 9.82
CA LEU A 359 4.67 -10.96 10.95
C LEU A 359 4.50 -12.42 11.39
N ILE A 360 3.29 -12.97 11.24
CA ILE A 360 3.02 -14.40 11.45
C ILE A 360 3.77 -15.23 10.41
N THR A 361 3.67 -14.88 9.13
CA THR A 361 4.26 -15.67 8.05
C THR A 361 5.78 -15.57 8.01
N THR A 362 6.35 -14.38 8.25
CA THR A 362 7.80 -14.16 8.23
C THR A 362 8.50 -14.61 9.52
N GLY A 363 7.74 -14.86 10.59
CA GLY A 363 8.28 -15.28 11.89
C GLY A 363 8.98 -14.17 12.67
N GLY A 364 8.96 -12.92 12.20
CA GLY A 364 9.64 -11.81 12.87
C GLY A 364 9.10 -11.50 14.27
N ALA A 365 7.78 -11.63 14.47
CA ALA A 365 7.13 -11.42 15.76
C ALA A 365 5.75 -12.14 15.82
N ALA A 366 5.71 -13.43 15.45
CA ALA A 366 4.46 -14.16 15.24
C ALA A 366 3.53 -14.21 16.47
N ASP A 367 4.08 -14.42 17.67
CA ASP A 367 3.30 -14.46 18.91
C ASP A 367 2.67 -13.09 19.23
N TYR A 368 3.45 -12.02 19.05
CA TYR A 368 2.98 -10.66 19.24
C TYR A 368 1.84 -10.33 18.25
N ALA A 369 2.02 -10.63 16.97
CA ALA A 369 1.01 -10.39 15.95
C ALA A 369 -0.28 -11.19 16.20
N SER A 370 -0.14 -12.46 16.60
CA SER A 370 -1.27 -13.32 16.96
C SER A 370 -2.04 -12.76 18.16
N HIS A 371 -1.35 -12.30 19.21
CA HIS A 371 -1.97 -11.65 20.36
C HIS A 371 -2.68 -10.34 19.98
N ARG A 372 -2.08 -9.50 19.12
CA ARG A 372 -2.71 -8.25 18.66
C ARG A 372 -4.00 -8.50 17.87
N LEU A 373 -4.00 -9.47 16.96
CA LEU A 373 -5.22 -9.88 16.23
C LEU A 373 -6.32 -10.36 17.18
N VAL A 374 -5.97 -11.21 18.17
CA VAL A 374 -6.94 -11.71 19.16
C VAL A 374 -7.49 -10.57 20.02
N ALA A 375 -6.63 -9.65 20.45
CA ALA A 375 -7.01 -8.50 21.25
C ALA A 375 -8.02 -7.61 20.50
N HIS A 376 -7.66 -7.08 19.33
CA HIS A 376 -8.55 -6.19 18.56
C HIS A 376 -9.87 -6.87 18.17
N HIS A 377 -9.86 -8.18 17.88
CA HIS A 377 -11.10 -8.92 17.63
C HIS A 377 -11.98 -9.02 18.89
N THR A 378 -11.37 -9.23 20.07
CA THR A 378 -12.10 -9.30 21.34
C THR A 378 -12.66 -7.93 21.74
N ASP A 379 -11.83 -6.89 21.59
CA ASP A 379 -12.18 -5.50 21.86
C ASP A 379 -13.30 -5.01 20.94
N PHE A 380 -13.20 -5.29 19.63
CA PHE A 380 -14.25 -5.03 18.66
C PHE A 380 -15.58 -5.64 19.10
N ASN A 381 -15.60 -6.93 19.45
CA ASN A 381 -16.84 -7.61 19.81
C ASN A 381 -17.45 -7.06 21.10
N ARG A 382 -16.63 -6.75 22.11
CA ARG A 382 -17.12 -6.15 23.35
C ARG A 382 -17.72 -4.77 23.12
N VAL A 383 -17.06 -3.91 22.34
CA VAL A 383 -17.61 -2.58 22.02
C VAL A 383 -18.87 -2.68 21.15
N ALA A 384 -18.89 -3.63 20.22
CA ALA A 384 -20.08 -3.93 19.42
C ALA A 384 -21.26 -4.40 20.30
N ASP A 385 -21.01 -5.23 21.32
CA ASP A 385 -22.02 -5.65 22.29
C ASP A 385 -22.59 -4.44 23.06
N LEU A 386 -21.74 -3.48 23.46
CA LEU A 386 -22.20 -2.23 24.10
C LEU A 386 -23.09 -1.41 23.17
N ALA A 387 -22.71 -1.29 21.89
CA ALA A 387 -23.51 -0.59 20.88
C ALA A 387 -24.89 -1.27 20.65
N ASP A 388 -24.95 -2.60 20.76
CA ASP A 388 -26.20 -3.36 20.65
C ASP A 388 -27.11 -3.22 21.88
N ARG A 389 -26.52 -3.22 23.08
CA ARG A 389 -27.21 -3.16 24.39
C ARG A 389 -27.76 -1.77 24.70
N TRP A 390 -27.02 -0.73 24.33
CA TRP A 390 -27.34 0.67 24.63
C TRP A 390 -28.75 1.11 24.16
N PRO A 391 -29.14 0.97 22.89
CA PRO A 391 -30.46 1.38 22.41
C PRO A 391 -31.62 0.53 22.97
N ARG A 392 -31.33 -0.64 23.56
CA ARG A 392 -32.32 -1.49 24.25
C ARG A 392 -32.51 -1.10 25.72
N HIS A 393 -31.82 -0.05 26.18
CA HIS A 393 -31.81 0.39 27.57
C HIS A 393 -31.40 -0.72 28.55
N GLU A 394 -30.54 -1.65 28.10
CA GLU A 394 -29.95 -2.64 28.98
C GLU A 394 -28.94 -2.00 29.93
N HIS A 395 -28.88 -2.47 31.18
CA HIS A 395 -27.94 -1.95 32.17
C HIS A 395 -26.49 -2.28 31.77
N LEU A 396 -25.64 -1.25 31.66
CA LEU A 396 -24.19 -1.37 31.50
C LEU A 396 -23.52 -1.30 32.88
N THR A 397 -22.64 -2.25 33.18
CA THR A 397 -21.96 -2.33 34.49
C THR A 397 -20.82 -1.31 34.58
N ASP A 398 -20.32 -1.06 35.80
CA ASP A 398 -19.10 -0.25 35.99
C ASP A 398 -17.89 -0.85 35.26
N GLU A 399 -17.84 -2.18 35.12
CA GLU A 399 -16.82 -2.88 34.34
C GLU A 399 -16.96 -2.59 32.84
N ASP A 400 -18.18 -2.58 32.29
CA ASP A 400 -18.43 -2.23 30.88
C ASP A 400 -17.88 -0.83 30.57
N TRP A 401 -18.14 0.14 31.46
CA TRP A 401 -17.65 1.52 31.32
C TRP A 401 -16.14 1.64 31.46
N ALA A 402 -15.56 0.99 32.47
CA ALA A 402 -14.11 0.99 32.68
C ALA A 402 -13.38 0.37 31.48
N TYR A 403 -13.94 -0.72 30.94
CA TYR A 403 -13.40 -1.38 29.76
C TYR A 403 -13.47 -0.50 28.51
N PHE A 404 -14.62 0.10 28.24
CA PHE A 404 -14.78 1.02 27.10
C PHE A 404 -13.84 2.23 27.21
N GLY A 405 -13.70 2.81 28.40
CA GLY A 405 -12.75 3.90 28.66
C GLY A 405 -11.31 3.48 28.38
N GLY A 406 -10.90 2.30 28.88
CA GLY A 406 -9.55 1.77 28.66
C GLY A 406 -9.22 1.53 27.18
N ILE A 407 -10.15 0.97 26.40
CA ILE A 407 -9.99 0.82 24.95
C ILE A 407 -9.91 2.19 24.27
N SER A 408 -10.82 3.10 24.62
CA SER A 408 -10.90 4.42 23.99
C SER A 408 -9.63 5.26 24.23
N ASP A 409 -8.94 5.05 25.35
CA ASP A 409 -7.66 5.71 25.63
C ASP A 409 -6.48 5.04 24.90
N ARG A 410 -6.48 3.70 24.85
CA ARG A 410 -5.42 2.90 24.22
C ARG A 410 -5.44 3.02 22.69
N ASP A 411 -6.61 2.81 22.09
CA ASP A 411 -6.82 2.64 20.65
C ASP A 411 -7.60 3.83 20.08
N ARG A 412 -6.93 5.00 20.12
CA ARG A 412 -7.48 6.28 19.70
C ARG A 412 -7.01 6.86 18.35
N PRO A 413 -6.52 6.09 17.35
CA PRO A 413 -6.31 6.67 16.04
C PRO A 413 -7.65 7.10 15.43
N PHE A 414 -7.61 8.00 14.44
CA PHE A 414 -8.81 8.39 13.67
C PHE A 414 -9.92 9.04 14.54
N PRO A 415 -9.68 10.25 15.09
CA PRO A 415 -10.72 10.98 15.81
C PRO A 415 -11.93 11.32 14.91
N ASP A 416 -11.71 11.34 13.60
CA ASP A 416 -12.62 11.66 12.51
C ASP A 416 -13.27 10.43 11.84
N VAL A 417 -13.15 9.23 12.44
CA VAL A 417 -13.76 8.01 11.90
C VAL A 417 -15.28 8.14 11.76
N LYS A 418 -15.77 7.69 10.62
CA LYS A 418 -17.16 7.83 10.17
C LYS A 418 -17.78 6.45 9.94
N PRO A 419 -18.64 5.97 10.85
CA PRO A 419 -19.28 4.67 10.73
C PRO A 419 -20.08 4.48 9.45
N GLU A 420 -20.60 5.56 8.85
CA GLU A 420 -21.40 5.50 7.63
C GLU A 420 -20.67 4.91 6.42
N TRP A 421 -19.32 4.92 6.42
CA TRP A 421 -18.54 4.29 5.35
C TRP A 421 -18.71 2.77 5.30
N TYR A 422 -19.00 2.14 6.45
CA TYR A 422 -19.28 0.71 6.53
C TYR A 422 -20.71 0.34 6.15
N ALA A 423 -21.61 1.33 6.01
CA ALA A 423 -23.00 1.10 5.58
C ALA A 423 -23.17 1.12 4.05
N LEU A 424 -22.09 1.42 3.31
CA LEU A 424 -22.11 1.46 1.85
C LEU A 424 -22.45 0.09 1.25
N PRO A 425 -23.19 0.06 0.13
CA PRO A 425 -23.73 -1.17 -0.46
C PRO A 425 -22.66 -2.19 -0.85
#